data_AF-A0A2N5RFF0-F1
#
_entry.id   AF-A0A2N5RFF0-F1
#
_cell.length_a   1.000
_cell.length_b   1.000
_cell.length_c   1.000
_cell.angle_alpha   90.00
_cell.angle_beta   90.00
_cell.angle_gamma   90.00
#
_symmetry.space_group_name_H-M   'P 1'
#
loop_
_entity.id
_entity.type
_entity.pdbx_description
1 polymer ?
#
loop_
_entity_poly.entity_id
_entity_poly.type
_entity_poly.pdbx_seq_one_letter_code
_entity_poly.pdbx_strand_id
1 'polypeptide(L)'
;MKRFVFVFVALLVLQILVMGFGLKEIKPGEYYNLSDYERLTGKRITKFNEAPMLKEMVEKGLLPPVEERLPKNPLVVTPVKEIGQYGGTWRRAWYGFSDKWGPNKICFEYPIFRSNAWK
;
A
#
# COMPACT_ATOMS: atom_id res chain seq x y z
N MET A 1 38.42 31.05 -22.61
CA MET A 1 38.40 29.64 -22.18
C MET A 1 37.82 29.43 -20.78
N LYS A 2 38.32 30.09 -19.71
CA LYS A 2 37.85 29.86 -18.32
C LYS A 2 36.35 30.11 -18.08
N ARG A 3 35.74 31.11 -18.75
CA ARG A 3 34.29 31.38 -18.70
C ARG A 3 33.44 30.28 -19.34
N PHE A 4 33.91 29.67 -20.43
CA PHE A 4 33.23 28.54 -21.08
C PHE A 4 33.30 27.26 -20.23
N VAL A 5 34.43 27.02 -19.58
CA VAL A 5 34.58 25.89 -18.64
C VAL A 5 33.64 26.02 -17.45
N PHE A 6 33.50 27.22 -16.88
CA PHE A 6 32.57 27.46 -15.77
C PHE A 6 31.10 27.24 -16.14
N VAL A 7 30.69 27.69 -17.33
CA VAL A 7 29.32 27.47 -17.83
C VAL A 7 29.07 25.98 -18.07
N PHE A 8 30.04 25.27 -18.63
CA PHE A 8 29.93 23.84 -18.89
C PHE A 8 29.83 23.01 -17.60
N VAL A 9 30.63 23.35 -16.59
CA VAL A 9 30.58 22.71 -15.27
C VAL A 9 29.25 23.02 -14.56
N ALA A 10 28.76 24.26 -14.63
CA ALA A 10 27.47 24.62 -14.05
C ALA A 10 26.30 23.85 -14.72
N LEU A 11 26.36 23.64 -16.04
CA LEU A 11 25.37 22.85 -16.76
C LEU A 11 25.42 21.35 -16.39
N LEU A 12 26.61 20.79 -16.19
CA LEU A 12 26.77 19.40 -15.71
C LEU A 12 26.23 19.24 -14.29
N VAL A 13 26.50 20.19 -13.40
CA VAL A 13 25.97 20.18 -12.03
C VAL A 13 24.45 20.31 -12.04
N LEU A 14 23.90 21.18 -12.89
CA LEU A 14 22.46 21.32 -13.07
C LEU A 14 21.82 20.03 -13.59
N GLN A 15 22.45 19.34 -14.55
CA GLN A 15 21.96 18.05 -15.05
C GLN A 15 21.95 16.97 -13.97
N ILE A 16 23.00 16.88 -13.14
CA ILE A 16 23.05 15.93 -12.03
C ILE A 16 21.99 16.26 -10.97
N LEU A 17 21.73 17.55 -10.72
CA LEU A 17 20.68 17.99 -9.82
C LEU A 17 19.27 17.59 -10.31
N VAL A 18 19.02 17.71 -11.61
CA VAL A 18 17.74 17.33 -12.24
C VAL A 18 17.52 15.82 -12.18
N MET A 19 18.58 14.99 -12.29
CA MET A 19 18.47 13.54 -12.12
C MET A 19 18.12 13.10 -10.69
N GLY A 20 18.35 13.96 -9.69
CA GLY A 20 17.98 13.72 -8.28
C GLY A 20 16.48 13.93 -7.98
N PHE A 21 15.73 14.57 -8.88
CA PHE A 21 14.29 14.84 -8.73
C PHE A 21 13.41 13.64 -9.14
N GLY A 22 13.88 12.42 -8.90
CA GLY A 22 13.16 11.17 -9.11
C GLY A 22 12.72 10.52 -7.80
N LEU A 23 12.17 11.30 -6.86
CA LEU A 23 11.57 10.71 -5.66
C LEU A 23 10.37 9.87 -6.09
N LYS A 24 10.45 8.55 -5.90
CA LYS A 24 9.34 7.63 -6.16
C LYS A 24 8.16 8.02 -5.27
N GLU A 25 7.23 8.78 -5.82
CA GLU A 25 6.00 9.15 -5.14
C GLU A 25 5.15 7.90 -4.87
N ILE A 26 4.45 7.92 -3.73
CA ILE A 26 3.50 6.89 -3.34
C ILE A 26 2.28 7.04 -4.22
N LYS A 27 1.96 5.99 -4.97
CA LYS A 27 0.80 6.00 -5.86
C LYS A 27 -0.41 5.46 -5.09
N PRO A 28 -1.55 6.18 -5.07
CA PRO A 28 -2.77 5.69 -4.46
C PRO A 28 -3.22 4.35 -5.06
N GLY A 29 -3.60 3.40 -4.20
CA GLY A 29 -4.06 2.07 -4.60
C GLY A 29 -2.93 1.08 -4.96
N GLU A 30 -1.66 1.45 -4.77
CA GLU A 30 -0.55 0.52 -4.89
C GLU A 30 -0.22 -0.17 -3.56
N TYR A 31 0.58 -1.23 -3.67
CA TYR A 31 0.99 -2.11 -2.59
C TYR A 31 2.49 -1.98 -2.34
N TYR A 32 2.89 -1.95 -1.07
CA TYR A 32 4.30 -1.83 -0.67
C TYR A 32 4.60 -2.77 0.48
N ASN A 33 5.84 -3.26 0.58
CA ASN A 33 6.31 -3.87 1.83
C ASN A 33 6.39 -2.79 2.92
N LEU A 34 6.27 -3.17 4.19
CA LEU A 34 6.36 -2.21 5.30
C LEU A 34 7.68 -1.41 5.25
N SER A 35 8.80 -2.09 5.08
CA SER A 35 10.13 -1.45 4.99
C SER A 35 10.24 -0.45 3.83
N ASP A 36 9.68 -0.78 2.67
CA ASP A 36 9.68 0.09 1.49
C ASP A 36 8.77 1.31 1.70
N TYR A 37 7.61 1.11 2.32
CA TYR A 37 6.69 2.18 2.64
C TYR A 37 7.33 3.18 3.62
N GLU A 38 7.95 2.70 4.70
CA GLU A 38 8.62 3.58 5.67
C GLU A 38 9.78 4.35 5.04
N ARG A 39 10.54 3.72 4.13
CA ARG A 39 11.64 4.36 3.39
C ARG A 39 11.15 5.44 2.43
N LEU A 40 10.05 5.22 1.72
CA LEU A 40 9.50 6.17 0.75
C LEU A 40 8.77 7.34 1.43
N THR A 41 8.09 7.07 2.55
CA THR A 41 7.26 8.06 3.26
C THR A 41 8.01 8.83 4.34
N GLY A 42 9.09 8.25 4.88
CA GLY A 42 9.70 8.69 6.14
C GLY A 42 8.82 8.49 7.38
N LYS A 43 7.64 7.85 7.24
CA LYS A 43 6.68 7.61 8.34
C LYS A 43 6.81 6.19 8.83
N ARG A 44 7.02 6.01 10.13
CA ARG A 44 7.06 4.69 10.78
C ARG A 44 5.68 4.25 11.25
N ILE A 45 5.33 2.99 11.01
CA ILE A 45 4.09 2.40 11.49
C ILE A 45 4.41 1.59 12.76
N THR A 46 4.08 2.15 13.92
CA THR A 46 4.43 1.57 15.22
C THR A 46 3.29 0.80 15.89
N LYS A 47 2.06 0.94 15.39
CA LYS A 47 0.87 0.35 15.98
C LYS A 47 -0.04 -0.21 14.90
N PHE A 48 -0.58 -1.41 15.14
CA PHE A 48 -1.62 -2.02 14.32
C PHE A 48 -2.98 -1.89 15.01
N ASN A 49 -4.03 -1.80 14.21
CA ASN A 49 -5.41 -1.76 14.70
C ASN A 49 -6.19 -2.88 14.04
N GLU A 50 -7.25 -3.34 14.69
CA GLU A 50 -8.12 -4.41 14.20
C GLU A 50 -9.59 -4.02 14.24
N ALA A 51 -10.43 -4.78 13.54
CA ALA A 51 -11.87 -4.54 13.53
C ALA A 51 -12.49 -4.77 14.93
N PRO A 52 -13.53 -4.00 15.33
CA PRO A 52 -14.15 -4.14 16.65
C PRO A 52 -14.58 -5.57 17.00
N MET A 53 -15.16 -6.29 16.03
CA MET A 53 -15.56 -7.68 16.21
C MET A 53 -14.41 -8.64 16.53
N LEU A 54 -13.20 -8.36 16.03
CA LEU A 54 -12.02 -9.18 16.30
C LEU A 54 -11.44 -8.84 17.67
N LYS A 55 -11.43 -7.55 18.03
CA LYS A 55 -11.00 -7.10 19.35
C LYS A 55 -11.81 -7.78 20.46
N GLU A 56 -13.13 -7.89 20.31
CA GLU A 56 -13.98 -8.61 21.25
C GLU A 56 -13.61 -10.11 21.37
N MET A 57 -13.16 -10.75 20.28
CA MET A 57 -12.70 -12.14 20.30
C MET A 57 -11.35 -12.28 21.01
N VAL A 58 -10.45 -11.30 20.84
CA VAL A 58 -9.16 -11.24 21.56
C VAL A 58 -9.39 -11.05 23.06
N GLU A 59 -10.27 -10.13 23.45
CA GLU A 59 -10.63 -9.89 24.85
C GLU A 59 -11.26 -11.13 25.52
N LYS A 60 -11.98 -11.95 24.74
CA LYS A 60 -12.53 -13.25 25.19
C LYS A 60 -11.50 -14.39 25.18
N GLY A 61 -10.27 -14.16 24.74
CA GLY A 61 -9.22 -15.17 24.62
C GLY A 61 -9.46 -16.20 23.51
N LEU A 62 -10.38 -15.94 22.58
CA LEU A 62 -10.68 -16.83 21.46
C LEU A 62 -9.74 -16.61 20.25
N LEU A 63 -9.06 -15.47 20.23
CA LEU A 63 -8.16 -15.07 19.13
C LEU A 63 -6.87 -14.48 19.72
N PRO A 64 -5.69 -14.79 19.15
CA PRO A 64 -4.45 -14.08 19.48
C PRO A 64 -4.53 -12.59 19.11
N PRO A 65 -3.77 -11.72 19.80
CA PRO A 65 -3.71 -10.29 19.48
C PRO A 65 -3.18 -10.03 18.06
N VAL A 66 -3.52 -8.87 17.50
CA VAL A 66 -3.22 -8.53 16.11
C VAL A 66 -1.71 -8.59 15.79
N GLU A 67 -0.86 -8.20 16.72
CA GLU A 67 0.60 -8.20 16.58
C GLU A 67 1.17 -9.61 16.38
N GLU A 68 0.53 -10.63 16.97
CA GLU A 68 0.96 -12.03 16.82
C GLU A 68 0.43 -12.67 15.54
N ARG A 69 -0.72 -12.19 15.04
CA ARG A 69 -1.35 -12.71 13.81
C ARG A 69 -0.69 -12.15 12.55
N LEU A 70 -0.14 -10.95 12.61
CA LEU A 70 0.50 -10.32 11.47
C LEU A 70 1.92 -10.89 11.24
N PRO A 71 2.35 -11.03 9.97
CA PRO A 71 3.73 -11.37 9.67
C PRO A 71 4.67 -10.21 10.07
N LYS A 72 5.95 -10.52 10.28
CA LYS A 72 6.97 -9.51 10.63
C LYS A 72 7.07 -8.35 9.63
N ASN A 73 6.79 -8.61 8.36
CA ASN A 73 6.79 -7.62 7.29
C ASN A 73 5.43 -7.66 6.57
N PRO A 74 4.40 -6.96 7.10
CA PRO A 74 3.09 -6.93 6.48
C PRO A 74 3.08 -6.10 5.20
N LEU A 75 2.21 -6.47 4.27
CA LEU A 75 1.94 -5.67 3.07
C LEU A 75 1.14 -4.43 3.46
N VAL A 76 1.60 -3.26 3.05
CA VAL A 76 0.95 -1.96 3.24
C VAL A 76 0.18 -1.61 1.98
N VAL A 77 -1.14 -1.45 2.12
CA VAL A 77 -2.04 -1.02 1.03
C VAL A 77 -2.29 0.47 1.15
N THR A 78 -2.02 1.23 0.10
CA THR A 78 -2.29 2.66 0.09
C THR A 78 -3.73 2.94 -0.31
N PRO A 79 -4.48 3.80 0.41
CA PRO A 79 -5.86 4.07 0.05
C PRO A 79 -5.97 4.73 -1.32
N VAL A 80 -6.99 4.32 -2.09
CA VAL A 80 -7.30 4.94 -3.39
C VAL A 80 -7.82 6.38 -3.22
N LYS A 81 -8.54 6.65 -2.13
CA LYS A 81 -9.10 7.98 -1.81
C LYS A 81 -8.73 8.42 -0.40
N GLU A 82 -9.23 7.70 0.61
CA GLU A 82 -9.07 8.05 2.02
C GLU A 82 -8.93 6.81 2.91
N ILE A 83 -8.47 7.00 4.15
CA ILE A 83 -8.34 5.93 5.14
C ILE A 83 -9.73 5.38 5.46
N GLY A 84 -9.91 4.06 5.28
CA GLY A 84 -11.18 3.39 5.52
C GLY A 84 -11.53 3.27 7.01
N GLN A 85 -12.81 3.03 7.28
CA GLN A 85 -13.34 2.75 8.61
C GLN A 85 -13.77 1.28 8.70
N TYR A 86 -13.59 0.66 9.86
CA TYR A 86 -14.02 -0.72 10.09
C TYR A 86 -15.54 -0.82 10.20
N GLY A 87 -16.10 -1.87 9.59
CA GLY A 87 -17.49 -2.27 9.77
C GLY A 87 -18.34 -2.20 8.51
N GLY A 88 -19.66 -2.33 8.70
CA GLY A 88 -20.65 -2.38 7.62
C GLY A 88 -20.87 -3.77 7.03
N THR A 89 -21.88 -3.88 6.17
CA THR A 89 -22.20 -5.12 5.44
C THR A 89 -22.28 -4.82 3.96
N TRP A 90 -21.36 -5.40 3.18
CA TRP A 90 -21.37 -5.26 1.73
C TRP A 90 -22.40 -6.21 1.11
N ARG A 91 -23.58 -5.68 0.80
CA ARG A 91 -24.67 -6.42 0.15
C ARG A 91 -24.40 -6.53 -1.36
N ARG A 92 -24.41 -7.76 -1.88
CA ARG A 92 -24.19 -8.07 -3.30
C ARG A 92 -25.21 -9.11 -3.78
N ALA A 93 -25.45 -9.14 -5.09
CA ALA A 93 -26.20 -10.20 -5.74
C ALA A 93 -25.23 -11.24 -6.33
N TRP A 94 -25.61 -12.51 -6.28
CA TRP A 94 -24.87 -13.63 -6.85
C TRP A 94 -25.88 -14.56 -7.54
N TYR A 95 -25.64 -14.89 -8.82
CA TYR A 95 -26.54 -15.75 -9.61
C TYR A 95 -26.39 -17.26 -9.30
N GLY A 96 -25.72 -17.61 -8.20
CA GLY A 96 -25.43 -19.01 -7.83
C GLY A 96 -24.19 -19.55 -8.54
N PHE A 97 -24.02 -20.87 -8.52
CA PHE A 97 -22.76 -21.52 -8.89
C PHE A 97 -22.25 -21.20 -10.31
N SER A 98 -23.13 -20.86 -11.24
CA SER A 98 -22.77 -20.40 -12.59
C SER A 98 -21.91 -19.13 -12.57
N ASP A 99 -22.10 -18.25 -11.58
CA ASP A 99 -21.35 -17.02 -11.37
C ASP A 99 -20.27 -17.17 -10.28
N LYS A 100 -19.67 -18.35 -10.14
CA LYS A 100 -18.60 -18.60 -9.14
C LYS A 100 -17.39 -17.68 -9.29
N TRP A 101 -17.13 -17.19 -10.51
CA TRP A 101 -15.99 -16.31 -10.77
C TRP A 101 -16.16 -14.90 -10.21
N GLY A 102 -17.40 -14.43 -10.01
CA GLY A 102 -17.68 -13.15 -9.38
C GLY A 102 -17.14 -13.08 -7.94
N PRO A 103 -17.54 -13.99 -7.04
CA PRO A 103 -16.98 -14.11 -5.70
C PRO A 103 -15.48 -14.40 -5.67
N ASN A 104 -14.97 -15.29 -6.55
CA ASN A 104 -13.53 -15.63 -6.58
C ASN A 104 -12.64 -14.40 -6.78
N LYS A 105 -13.06 -13.44 -7.63
CA LYS A 105 -12.29 -12.21 -7.87
C LYS A 105 -12.19 -11.29 -6.65
N ILE A 106 -12.98 -11.51 -5.61
CA ILE A 106 -13.03 -10.69 -4.40
C ILE A 106 -12.42 -11.42 -3.21
N CYS A 107 -12.73 -12.71 -3.06
CA CYS A 107 -12.28 -13.51 -1.92
C CYS A 107 -10.80 -13.88 -1.97
N PHE A 108 -10.21 -13.92 -3.17
CA PHE A 108 -8.79 -14.18 -3.35
C PHE A 108 -8.04 -12.88 -3.63
N GLU A 109 -6.71 -12.96 -3.64
CA GLU A 109 -5.76 -11.85 -3.84
C GLU A 109 -5.83 -11.22 -5.26
N TYR A 110 -6.84 -11.53 -6.06
CA TYR A 110 -7.08 -10.91 -7.36
C TYR A 110 -7.12 -9.37 -7.32
N PRO A 111 -7.71 -8.70 -6.32
CA PRO A 111 -7.64 -7.25 -6.22
C PRO A 111 -6.20 -6.75 -6.08
N ILE A 112 -5.34 -7.53 -5.40
CA ILE A 112 -3.94 -7.21 -5.15
C ILE A 112 -3.10 -7.41 -6.42
N PHE A 113 -3.26 -8.54 -7.10
CA PHE A 113 -2.44 -8.86 -8.28
C PHE A 113 -2.84 -8.11 -9.56
N ARG A 114 -4.08 -7.64 -9.67
CA ARG A 114 -4.62 -7.12 -10.93
C ARG A 114 -4.65 -5.59 -11.05
N SER A 115 -4.30 -4.85 -9.99
CA SER A 115 -4.31 -3.38 -9.98
C SER A 115 -3.37 -2.74 -11.01
N ASN A 116 -2.39 -3.49 -11.51
CA ASN A 116 -1.30 -2.95 -12.34
C ASN A 116 -1.39 -3.37 -13.82
N ALA A 117 -2.39 -4.18 -14.18
CA ALA A 117 -2.52 -4.75 -15.54
C ALA A 117 -3.44 -3.93 -16.47
N TRP A 118 -4.08 -2.86 -15.99
CA TRP A 118 -5.08 -2.07 -16.73
C TRP A 118 -4.94 -0.55 -16.53
N LYS A 119 -3.71 -0.07 -16.28
CA LYS A 119 -3.34 1.34 -16.42
C LYS A 119 -2.57 1.53 -17.72
#